data_AF-A0A838FHY8-F1
#
_entry.id   AF-A0A838FHY8-F1
#
_cell.length_a   1.000
_cell.length_b   1.000
_cell.length_c   1.000
_cell.angle_alpha   90.00
_cell.angle_beta   90.00
_cell.angle_gamma   90.00
#
_symmetry.space_group_name_H-M   'P 1'
#
loop_
_entity.id
_entity.type
_entity.pdbx_description
1 polymer ?
#
loop_
_entity_poly.entity_id
_entity_poly.type
_entity_poly.pdbx_seq_one_letter_code
_entity_poly.pdbx_strand_id
1 'polypeptide(L)'
;ITMAPGTLIAYRLRLHGAPIRWLTRIEVWEPGRRFVDVQVSGPYALWHHLHEFAPDGDGGTVMRDTVRYGLPFGPFGALAHAVFVRRDVEAIFDFRREAVRSRIAG
;
A
#
# COMPACT_ATOMS: atom_id res chain seq x y z
N ILE A 1 -7.62 13.60 8.20
CA ILE A 1 -6.61 13.99 7.19
C ILE A 1 -7.35 14.32 5.92
N THR A 2 -7.08 15.47 5.31
CA THR A 2 -7.63 15.83 4.01
C THR A 2 -6.82 15.13 2.92
N MET A 3 -7.48 14.46 1.97
CA MET A 3 -6.82 13.80 0.85
C MET A 3 -6.66 14.79 -0.30
N ALA A 4 -5.42 15.08 -0.70
CA ALA A 4 -5.06 15.91 -1.84
C ALA A 4 -3.61 15.65 -2.26
N PRO A 5 -3.20 15.97 -3.51
CA PRO A 5 -1.80 15.87 -3.92
C PRO A 5 -0.89 16.65 -2.96
N GLY A 6 0.22 16.05 -2.57
CA GLY A 6 1.16 16.59 -1.58
C GLY A 6 0.85 16.23 -0.12
N THR A 7 -0.33 15.67 0.17
CA THR A 7 -0.68 15.23 1.53
C THR A 7 0.30 14.19 2.03
N LEU A 8 0.87 14.42 3.23
CA LEU A 8 1.77 13.50 3.89
C LEU A 8 1.03 12.64 4.90
N ILE A 9 1.30 11.34 4.89
CA ILE A 9 0.71 10.40 5.84
C ILE A 9 1.83 9.60 6.51
N ALA A 10 1.88 9.70 7.84
CA ALA A 10 2.86 9.02 8.66
C ALA A 10 2.23 7.81 9.36
N TYR A 11 2.83 6.64 9.16
CA TYR A 11 2.43 5.38 9.77
C TYR A 11 3.51 4.88 10.73
N ARG A 12 3.07 4.16 11.76
CA ARG A 12 3.93 3.35 12.61
C ARG A 12 3.46 1.91 12.50
N LEU A 13 4.30 1.06 11.92
CA LEU A 13 4.02 -0.35 11.71
C LEU A 13 4.98 -1.22 12.54
N ARG A 14 4.67 -2.50 12.65
CA ARG A 14 5.64 -3.52 13.09
C ARG A 14 5.79 -4.53 11.96
N LEU A 15 7.01 -4.66 11.45
CA LEU A 15 7.35 -5.65 10.43
C LEU A 15 8.32 -6.63 11.07
N HIS A 16 8.01 -7.93 11.05
CA HIS A 16 8.79 -8.98 11.73
C HIS A 16 9.15 -8.64 13.19
N GLY A 17 8.22 -7.99 13.91
CA GLY A 17 8.42 -7.57 15.30
C GLY A 17 9.15 -6.24 15.50
N ALA A 18 9.86 -5.74 14.48
CA ALA A 18 10.60 -4.48 14.53
C ALA A 18 9.71 -3.27 14.19
N PRO A 19 9.79 -2.16 14.95
CA PRO A 19 9.01 -0.96 14.66
C PRO A 19 9.53 -0.25 13.41
N ILE A 20 8.63 0.11 12.50
CA ILE A 20 8.94 0.83 11.27
C ILE A 20 8.16 2.14 11.26
N ARG A 21 8.86 3.23 10.95
CA ARG A 21 8.24 4.52 10.59
C ARG A 21 8.15 4.59 9.08
N TRP A 22 6.97 4.87 8.57
CA TRP A 22 6.73 4.99 7.14
C TRP A 22 6.03 6.30 6.86
N LEU A 23 6.60 7.11 5.97
CA LEU A 23 6.02 8.35 5.50
C LEU A 23 5.71 8.20 4.01
N THR A 24 4.46 8.43 3.63
CA THR A 24 4.05 8.48 2.23
C THR A 24 3.51 9.87 1.87
N ARG A 25 3.47 10.15 0.59
CA ARG A 25 2.89 11.35 -0.01
C ARG A 25 1.82 10.93 -1.01
N ILE A 26 0.65 11.56 -0.97
CA ILE A 26 -0.35 11.43 -2.01
C ILE A 26 0.17 12.16 -3.26
N GLU A 27 0.36 11.42 -4.34
CA GLU A 27 0.82 11.96 -5.62
C GLU A 27 -0.35 12.29 -6.55
N VAL A 28 -1.33 11.38 -6.62
CA VAL A 28 -2.55 11.55 -7.41
C VAL A 28 -3.75 11.40 -6.49
N TRP A 29 -4.76 12.25 -6.67
CA TRP A 29 -6.03 12.18 -5.95
C TRP A 29 -7.18 12.50 -6.90
N GLU A 30 -7.94 11.47 -7.25
CA GLU A 30 -9.16 11.56 -8.06
C GLU A 30 -10.30 10.90 -7.26
N PRO A 31 -11.06 11.69 -6.46
CA PRO A 31 -12.09 11.19 -5.57
C PRO A 31 -13.03 10.18 -6.26
N GLY A 32 -13.25 9.03 -5.61
CA GLY A 32 -14.13 7.97 -6.11
C GLY A 32 -13.60 7.19 -7.32
N ARG A 33 -12.42 7.52 -7.84
CA ARG A 33 -11.83 6.87 -9.03
C ARG A 33 -10.48 6.24 -8.73
N ARG A 34 -9.51 7.04 -8.27
CA ARG A 34 -8.18 6.53 -7.94
C ARG A 34 -7.37 7.47 -7.07
N PHE A 35 -6.38 6.90 -6.41
CA PHE A 35 -5.32 7.70 -5.81
C PHE A 35 -4.00 6.94 -5.81
N VAL A 36 -2.91 7.70 -5.73
CA VAL A 36 -1.55 7.15 -5.68
C VAL A 36 -0.86 7.66 -4.42
N ASP A 37 -0.31 6.76 -3.63
CA ASP A 37 0.64 7.08 -2.58
C ASP A 37 2.04 6.59 -2.94
N VAL A 38 3.03 7.46 -2.72
CA VAL A 38 4.44 7.14 -2.92
C VAL A 38 5.18 7.27 -1.60
N GLN A 39 6.14 6.38 -1.35
CA GLN A 39 6.97 6.50 -0.16
C GLN A 39 7.90 7.70 -0.27
N VAL A 40 7.96 8.48 0.81
CA VAL A 40 8.98 9.52 1.05
C VAL A 40 10.13 8.94 1.87
N SER A 41 9.80 8.20 2.94
CA SER A 41 10.79 7.48 3.76
C SER A 41 10.18 6.22 4.33
N GLY A 42 10.85 5.08 4.27
CA GLY A 42 10.31 3.82 4.75
C GLY A 42 11.22 2.64 4.42
N PRO A 43 10.71 1.40 4.56
CA PRO A 43 11.53 0.19 4.46
C PRO A 43 11.90 -0.20 3.03
N TYR A 44 11.25 0.38 2.03
CA TYR A 44 11.49 0.06 0.62
C TYR A 44 12.46 1.06 -0.02
N ALA A 45 13.15 0.68 -1.08
CA ALA A 45 13.88 1.64 -1.92
C ALA A 45 12.94 2.42 -2.85
N LEU A 46 11.85 1.77 -3.25
CA LEU A 46 10.76 2.35 -4.03
C LEU A 46 9.46 1.80 -3.48
N TRP A 47 8.46 2.66 -3.35
CA TRP A 47 7.08 2.24 -3.16
C TRP A 47 6.18 3.23 -3.88
N HIS A 48 5.41 2.71 -4.82
CA HIS A 48 4.39 3.43 -5.56
C HIS A 48 3.15 2.54 -5.59
N HIS A 49 2.12 2.98 -4.87
CA HIS A 49 0.90 2.22 -4.69
C HIS A 49 -0.27 2.98 -5.32
N LEU A 50 -0.83 2.37 -6.37
CA LEU A 50 -2.02 2.84 -7.05
C LEU A 50 -3.23 2.11 -6.50
N HIS A 51 -4.24 2.88 -6.12
CA HIS A 51 -5.55 2.41 -5.70
C HIS A 51 -6.55 2.86 -6.74
N GLU A 52 -7.32 1.93 -7.30
CA GLU A 52 -8.36 2.20 -8.30
C GLU A 52 -9.70 1.67 -7.81
N PHE A 53 -10.75 2.43 -8.09
CA PHE A 53 -12.12 2.15 -7.68
C PHE A 53 -13.00 2.19 -8.93
N ALA A 54 -13.79 1.14 -9.11
CA ALA A 54 -14.77 1.05 -10.19
C ALA A 54 -16.07 0.44 -9.65
N PRO A 55 -17.24 0.80 -10.20
CA PRO A 55 -18.47 0.08 -9.87
C PRO A 55 -18.36 -1.39 -10.28
N ASP A 56 -18.97 -2.29 -9.50
CA ASP A 56 -19.05 -3.71 -9.84
C ASP A 56 -20.20 -4.06 -10.80
N GLY A 57 -21.15 -3.13 -10.98
CA GLY A 57 -22.35 -3.30 -11.81
C GLY A 57 -23.61 -3.63 -11.01
N ASP A 58 -23.50 -4.05 -9.76
CA ASP A 58 -24.59 -4.51 -8.89
C ASP A 58 -24.74 -3.64 -7.63
N GLY A 59 -24.29 -2.38 -7.71
CA GLY A 59 -24.36 -1.40 -6.63
C GLY A 59 -23.20 -1.44 -5.63
N GLY A 60 -22.21 -2.29 -5.84
CA GLY A 60 -20.96 -2.34 -5.08
C GLY A 60 -19.79 -1.66 -5.80
N THR A 61 -18.59 -1.86 -5.27
CA THR A 61 -17.35 -1.25 -5.75
C THR A 61 -16.23 -2.28 -5.80
N VAL A 62 -15.62 -2.44 -6.97
CA VAL A 62 -14.36 -3.16 -7.16
C VAL A 62 -13.21 -2.22 -6.84
N MET A 63 -12.42 -2.58 -5.84
CA MET A 63 -11.15 -1.94 -5.52
C MET A 63 -10.00 -2.76 -6.09
N ARG A 64 -9.11 -2.13 -6.86
CA ARG A 64 -7.87 -2.73 -7.36
C ARG A 64 -6.67 -1.99 -6.81
N ASP A 65 -5.76 -2.74 -6.19
CA ASP A 65 -4.50 -2.23 -5.69
C ASP A 65 -3.35 -2.72 -6.57
N THR A 66 -2.51 -1.81 -7.04
CA THR A 66 -1.28 -2.13 -7.77
C THR A 66 -0.09 -1.51 -7.03
N VAL A 67 0.80 -2.36 -6.53
CA VAL A 67 2.05 -1.90 -5.88
C VAL A 67 3.25 -2.18 -6.77
N ARG A 68 4.02 -1.13 -7.00
CA ARG A 68 5.39 -1.22 -7.53
C ARG A 68 6.33 -0.92 -6.39
N TYR A 69 7.18 -1.89 -6.03
CA TYR A 69 8.14 -1.72 -4.95
C TYR A 69 9.54 -2.18 -5.35
N GLY A 70 10.55 -1.61 -4.69
CA GLY A 70 11.95 -1.94 -4.84
C GLY A 70 12.59 -2.21 -3.48
N LEU A 71 13.53 -3.14 -3.43
CA LEU A 71 14.23 -3.53 -2.20
C LEU A 71 15.53 -2.76 -2.04
N PRO A 72 15.95 -2.43 -0.80
CA PRO A 72 17.17 -1.67 -0.55
C PRO A 72 18.47 -2.50 -0.64
N PHE A 73 18.40 -3.82 -0.81
CA PHE A 73 19.57 -4.71 -0.76
C PHE A 73 20.08 -5.12 -2.15
N GLY A 74 21.42 -5.20 -2.31
CA GLY A 74 22.10 -5.65 -3.53
C GLY A 74 21.88 -7.13 -3.87
N PRO A 75 22.41 -7.62 -5.02
CA PRO A 75 21.95 -8.85 -5.69
C PRO A 75 22.01 -10.14 -4.86
N PHE A 76 23.02 -10.30 -4.00
CA PHE A 76 23.21 -11.53 -3.20
C PHE A 76 22.30 -11.61 -1.97
N GLY A 77 21.86 -10.47 -1.41
CA GLY A 77 20.84 -10.41 -0.36
C GLY A 77 19.41 -10.26 -0.90
N ALA A 78 19.27 -9.82 -2.15
CA ALA A 78 18.01 -9.48 -2.77
C ALA A 78 17.06 -10.67 -2.93
N LEU A 79 17.56 -11.88 -3.26
CA LEU A 79 16.67 -13.00 -3.60
C LEU A 79 15.89 -13.54 -2.40
N ALA A 80 16.59 -13.89 -1.30
CA ALA A 80 15.94 -14.36 -0.09
C ALA A 80 15.02 -13.28 0.49
N HIS A 81 15.51 -12.03 0.56
CA HIS A 81 14.72 -10.90 1.04
C HIS A 81 13.50 -10.62 0.15
N ALA A 82 13.61 -10.75 -1.17
CA ALA A 82 12.49 -10.58 -2.09
C ALA A 82 11.37 -11.58 -1.84
N VAL A 83 11.70 -12.83 -1.52
CA VAL A 83 10.67 -13.84 -1.19
C VAL A 83 9.95 -13.47 0.11
N PHE A 84 10.68 -13.06 1.15
CA PHE A 84 10.07 -12.61 2.41
C PHE A 84 9.20 -11.37 2.22
N VAL A 85 9.73 -10.35 1.54
CA VAL A 85 9.01 -9.11 1.29
C VAL A 85 7.78 -9.34 0.43
N ARG A 86 7.86 -10.20 -0.59
CA ARG A 86 6.68 -10.57 -1.37
C ARG A 86 5.59 -11.15 -0.48
N ARG A 87 5.95 -12.06 0.44
CA ARG A 87 5.00 -12.62 1.41
C ARG A 87 4.43 -11.57 2.36
N ASP A 88 5.25 -10.63 2.82
CA ASP A 88 4.79 -9.55 3.69
C ASP A 88 3.77 -8.65 2.96
N VAL A 89 4.07 -8.30 1.71
CA VAL A 89 3.19 -7.50 0.86
C VAL A 89 1.88 -8.24 0.59
N GLU A 90 1.94 -9.53 0.24
CA GLU A 90 0.76 -10.39 0.08
C GLU A 90 -0.08 -10.41 1.36
N ALA A 91 0.52 -10.65 2.53
CA ALA A 91 -0.17 -10.67 3.80
C ALA A 91 -0.84 -9.33 4.16
N ILE A 92 -0.20 -8.19 3.82
CA ILE A 92 -0.81 -6.86 4.00
C ILE A 92 -2.09 -6.74 3.16
N PHE A 93 -2.06 -7.17 1.89
CA PHE A 93 -3.22 -7.11 1.01
C PHE A 93 -4.31 -8.09 1.40
N ASP A 94 -3.94 -9.28 1.86
CA ASP A 94 -4.89 -10.27 2.37
C ASP A 94 -5.66 -9.73 3.57
N PHE A 95 -4.93 -9.19 4.55
CA PHE A 95 -5.52 -8.53 5.71
C PHE A 95 -6.39 -7.33 5.30
N ARG A 96 -5.94 -6.52 4.34
CA ARG A 96 -6.71 -5.35 3.85
C ARG A 96 -8.03 -5.80 3.24
N ARG A 97 -8.05 -6.86 2.41
CA ARG A 97 -9.29 -7.36 1.81
C ARG A 97 -10.31 -7.76 2.86
N GLU A 98 -9.87 -8.47 3.90
CA GLU A 98 -10.73 -8.89 5.00
C GLU A 98 -11.23 -7.69 5.84
N ALA A 99 -10.33 -6.77 6.19
CA ALA A 99 -10.67 -5.59 6.98
C ALA A 99 -11.57 -4.58 6.24
N VAL A 100 -11.42 -4.44 4.92
CA VAL A 100 -12.30 -3.60 4.10
C VAL A 100 -13.68 -4.26 4.00
N ARG A 101 -13.73 -5.56 3.74
CA ARG A 101 -14.99 -6.31 3.70
C ARG A 101 -15.78 -6.17 5.00
N SER A 102 -15.12 -6.34 6.15
CA SER A 102 -15.80 -6.27 7.45
C SER A 102 -16.31 -4.86 7.81
N ARG A 103 -15.70 -3.80 7.28
CA ARG A 103 -16.10 -2.40 7.54
C ARG A 103 -17.16 -1.85 6.60
N ILE A 104 -17.34 -2.47 5.42
CA ILE A 104 -18.29 -2.03 4.40
C ILE A 104 -19.53 -2.94 4.35
N ALA A 105 -19.42 -4.20 4.78
CA ALA A 105 -20.54 -5.15 4.82
C ALA A 105 -21.42 -5.05 6.08
N GLY A 106 -21.28 -3.98 6.88
CA GLY A 106 -22.16 -3.64 8.00
C GLY A 106 -22.94 -2.38 7.71
#